data_AF-E6W0D6-F1
#
_entry.id   AF-E6W0D6-F1
#
_cell.length_a   1.000
_cell.length_b   1.000
_cell.length_c   1.000
_cell.angle_alpha   90.00
_cell.angle_beta   90.00
_cell.angle_gamma   90.00
#
_symmetry.space_group_name_H-M   'P 1'
#
loop_
_entity.id
_entity.type
_entity.pdbx_description
1 polymer ?
#
loop_
_entity_poly.entity_id
_entity_poly.type
_entity_poly.pdbx_seq_one_letter_code
_entity_poly.pdbx_strand_id
1 'polypeptide(L)' 'MNFEEKLKTIEAIVTEMESDSITLDSSMELYEKGRRLLQECQDYLAQARGKIQVLRDGQLHPYAPETTTTAQEERHE' A
#
# COMPACT_ATOMS: atom_id res chain seq x y z
N MET A 1 12.02 6.55 4.86
CA MET A 1 11.74 6.75 3.43
C MET A 1 10.52 7.63 3.26
N ASN A 2 10.58 8.55 2.31
CA ASN A 2 9.44 9.27 1.78
C ASN A 2 8.61 8.38 0.82
N PHE A 3 7.51 8.91 0.29
CA PHE A 3 6.63 8.17 -0.63
C PHE A 3 7.33 7.71 -1.91
N GLU A 4 8.08 8.61 -2.56
CA GLU A 4 8.78 8.31 -3.82
C GLU A 4 9.83 7.22 -3.65
N GLU A 5 10.58 7.24 -2.55
CA GLU A 5 11.55 6.20 -2.21
C GLU A 5 10.90 4.83 -2.00
N LYS A 6 9.73 4.80 -1.35
CA LYS A 6 8.97 3.55 -1.16
C LYS A 6 8.47 3.02 -2.49
N LEU A 7 7.92 3.90 -3.35
CA LEU A 7 7.44 3.51 -4.67
C LEU A 7 8.57 2.92 -5.52
N LYS A 8 9.73 3.59 -5.56
CA LYS A 8 10.92 3.08 -6.25
C LYS A 8 11.39 1.72 -5.72
N THR A 9 11.26 1.51 -4.41
CA THR A 9 11.60 0.21 -3.80
C THR A 9 10.61 -0.87 -4.21
N ILE A 10 9.31 -0.56 -4.29
CA ILE A 10 8.29 -1.49 -4.80
C ILE A 10 8.58 -1.85 -6.25
N GLU A 11 8.91 -0.87 -7.10
CA GLU A 11 9.29 -1.13 -8.51
C GLU A 11 10.49 -2.07 -8.60
N ALA A 12 11.53 -1.85 -7.79
CA ALA A 12 12.70 -2.73 -7.74
C ALA A 12 12.34 -4.15 -7.28
N ILE A 13 11.45 -4.28 -6.29
CA ILE A 13 10.94 -5.58 -5.83
C ILE A 13 10.22 -6.30 -6.97
N VAL A 14 9.36 -5.61 -7.71
CA VAL A 14 8.64 -6.20 -8.85
C VAL A 14 9.64 -6.69 -9.91
N THR A 15 10.63 -5.87 -10.27
CA THR A 15 11.68 -6.28 -11.23
C THR A 15 12.46 -7.50 -10.75
N GLU A 16 12.75 -7.60 -9.46
CA GLU A 16 13.46 -8.75 -8.88
C GLU A 16 12.58 -10.01 -8.87
N MET A 17 11.28 -9.86 -8.60
CA MET A 17 10.30 -10.96 -8.66
C MET A 17 10.06 -11.48 -10.09
N GLU A 18 10.26 -10.66 -11.12
CA GLU A 18 10.17 -11.05 -12.53
C GLU A 18 11.43 -11.80 -13.03
N SER A 19 12.48 -11.90 -12.22
CA SER A 19 13.70 -12.62 -12.58
C SER A 19 13.47 -14.13 -12.62
N ASP A 20 13.89 -14.79 -13.72
CA ASP A 20 13.83 -16.25 -13.90
C ASP A 20 14.65 -17.06 -12.87
N SER A 21 15.51 -16.38 -12.11
CA SER A 21 16.44 -17.00 -11.15
C SER A 21 16.01 -16.88 -9.68
N ILE A 22 14.82 -16.33 -9.42
CA ILE A 22 14.33 -16.16 -8.05
C ILE A 22 13.90 -17.49 -7.43
N THR A 23 14.28 -17.72 -6.18
CA THR A 23 13.83 -18.89 -5.42
C THR A 23 12.46 -18.62 -4.79
N LEU A 24 11.72 -19.69 -4.43
CA LEU A 24 10.43 -19.55 -3.77
C LEU A 24 10.56 -18.78 -2.44
N ASP A 25 11.56 -19.09 -1.62
CA ASP A 25 11.77 -18.41 -0.34
C ASP A 25 12.04 -16.91 -0.54
N SER A 26 12.91 -16.56 -1.50
CA SER A 26 13.17 -15.15 -1.86
C SER A 26 11.90 -14.46 -2.37
N SER A 27 11.06 -15.15 -3.15
CA SER A 27 9.80 -14.59 -3.66
C SER A 27 8.81 -14.28 -2.53
N MET A 28 8.79 -15.09 -1.46
CA MET A 28 7.96 -14.87 -0.28
C MET A 28 8.46 -13.67 0.54
N GLU A 29 9.78 -13.56 0.75
CA GLU A 29 10.38 -12.41 1.45
C GLU A 29 10.11 -11.09 0.70
N LEU A 30 10.30 -11.09 -0.62
CA LEU A 30 10.03 -9.94 -1.47
C LEU A 30 8.55 -9.55 -1.46
N TYR A 31 7.65 -10.54 -1.50
CA TYR A 31 6.21 -10.30 -1.39
C TYR A 31 5.84 -9.65 -0.06
N GLU A 32 6.31 -10.17 1.07
CA GLU A 32 6.03 -9.61 2.39
C GLU A 32 6.53 -8.17 2.51
N LYS A 33 7.75 -7.91 2.02
CA LYS A 33 8.35 -6.59 1.96
C LYS A 33 7.54 -5.64 1.07
N GLY A 34 7.14 -6.08 -0.12
CA GLY A 34 6.32 -5.31 -1.05
C GLY A 34 4.96 -4.95 -0.46
N ARG A 35 4.29 -5.91 0.18
CA ARG A 35 3.01 -5.70 0.87
C ARG A 35 3.13 -4.67 1.98
N ARG A 36 4.19 -4.74 2.80
CA ARG A 36 4.43 -3.76 3.86
C ARG A 36 4.64 -2.35 3.29
N LEU A 37 5.47 -2.21 2.26
CA LEU A 37 5.71 -0.92 1.61
C LEU A 37 4.43 -0.35 0.99
N LEU A 38 3.60 -1.19 0.39
CA LEU A 38 2.32 -0.80 -0.18
C LEU A 38 1.37 -0.26 0.90
N GLN A 39 1.26 -0.94 2.05
CA GLN A 39 0.47 -0.46 3.18
C GLN A 39 0.95 0.91 3.66
N GLU A 40 2.26 1.10 3.81
CA GLU A 40 2.82 2.38 4.23
C GLU A 40 2.56 3.50 3.21
N CYS A 41 2.54 3.19 1.91
CA CYS A 41 2.18 4.14 0.86
C CYS A 41 0.69 4.53 0.95
N GLN A 42 -0.19 3.57 1.19
CA GLN A 42 -1.63 3.83 1.40
C GLN A 42 -1.84 4.74 2.62
N ASP A 43 -1.15 4.48 3.73
CA ASP A 43 -1.23 5.30 4.93
C ASP A 43 -0.72 6.73 4.68
N TYR A 44 0.34 6.88 3.88
CA TYR A 44 0.86 8.19 3.50
C TYR A 44 -0.16 8.99 2.68
N LEU A 45 -0.79 8.33 1.70
CA LEU A 45 -1.84 8.93 0.86
C LEU A 45 -3.08 9.27 1.68
N ALA A 46 -3.49 8.40 2.60
CA ALA A 46 -4.60 8.64 3.51
C ALA A 46 -4.37 9.90 4.35
N GLN A 47 -3.18 10.04 4.94
CA GLN A 47 -2.81 11.23 5.69
C GLN A 47 -2.79 12.50 4.83
N ALA A 48 -2.26 12.41 3.60
CA ALA A 48 -2.26 13.54 2.67
C ALA A 48 -3.68 13.97 2.29
N ARG A 49 -4.57 13.01 1.98
CA ARG A 49 -5.99 13.26 1.70
C ARG A 49 -6.69 13.90 2.88
N GLY A 50 -6.47 13.39 4.09
CA GLY A 50 -7.01 13.97 5.32
C GLY A 50 -6.59 15.43 5.49
N LYS A 51 -5.29 15.74 5.31
CA LYS A 51 -4.80 17.13 5.37
C LYS A 51 -5.47 18.04 4.34
N ILE A 52 -5.65 17.58 3.10
CA ILE A 52 -6.35 18.34 2.06
C ILE A 52 -7.81 18.58 2.43
N GLN A 53 -8.50 17.57 2.97
CA GLN A 53 -9.89 17.70 3.39
C GLN A 53 -10.05 18.72 4.52
N VAL A 54 -9.16 18.69 5.51
CA VAL A 54 -9.14 19.66 6.62
C VAL A 54 -8.92 21.09 6.11
N LEU A 55 -7.99 21.28 5.18
CA LEU A 55 -7.73 22.60 4.59
C LEU A 55 -8.94 23.12 3.78
N ARG A 56 -9.71 22.21 3.17
CA ARG A 56 -10.93 22.54 2.42
C ARG A 56 -12.10 22.88 3.34
N ASP A 57 -12.32 22.08 4.38
CA ASP A 57 -13.52 22.14 5.22
C ASP A 57 -13.32 23.05 6.46
N GLY A 58 -12.09 23.55 6.68
CA GLY A 58 -11.75 24.43 7.80
C GLY A 58 -11.75 23.76 9.18
N GLN A 59 -11.97 22.44 9.27
CA GLN A 59 -12.00 21.66 10.52
C GLN A 59 -11.16 20.39 10.42
N LEU A 60 -10.32 20.15 11.45
CA LEU A 60 -9.51 18.93 11.62
C LEU A 60 -10.39 17.73 11.98
N HIS A 61 -10.76 16.89 11.01
CA HIS A 61 -11.30 15.55 11.26
C HIS A 61 -10.26 14.47 10.93
N PRO A 62 -10.00 13.51 11.83
CA PRO A 62 -9.14 12.36 11.52
C PRO A 62 -9.73 11.56 10.36
N TYR A 63 -8.99 11.48 9.24
CA TYR A 63 -9.36 10.64 8.11
C TYR A 63 -9.05 9.17 8.45
N ALA A 64 -10.09 8.35 8.59
CA ALA A 64 -9.98 6.91 8.67
C ALA A 64 -10.16 6.34 7.25
N PRO A 65 -9.12 5.75 6.62
CA PRO A 65 -9.32 5.07 5.35
C PRO A 65 -10.19 3.83 5.58
N GLU A 66 -11.24 3.67 4.77
CA GLU A 66 -12.01 2.43 4.73
C GLU A 66 -11.06 1.31 4.30
N THR A 67 -10.73 0.41 5.23
CA THR A 67 -9.95 -0.79 4.95
C THR A 67 -10.65 -1.54 3.82
N THR A 68 -9.97 -1.71 2.69
CA THR A 68 -10.44 -2.56 1.59
C THR A 68 -10.53 -3.99 2.10
N THR A 69 -11.69 -4.34 2.65
CA THR A 69 -12.07 -5.71 2.94
C THR A 69 -12.41 -6.34 1.60
N THR A 70 -11.39 -6.86 0.93
CA THR A 70 -11.59 -7.92 -0.06
C THR A 70 -11.78 -9.22 0.72
N ALA A 71 -12.96 -9.40 1.28
CA ALA A 71 -13.42 -10.68 1.80
C ALA A 71 -14.86 -10.92 1.32
N GLN A 72 -14.95 -11.80 0.33
CA GLN A 72 -16.05 -12.73 0.09
C GLN A 72 -17.26 -12.20 -0.68
N GLU A 73 -17.14 -12.28 -2.01
CA GLU A 73 -18.17 -12.95 -2.82
C GLU A 73 -18.47 -14.34 -2.22
N GLU A 74 -19.49 -14.45 -1.37
CA GLU A 74 -20.16 -15.73 -1.10
C GLU A 74 -21.68 -15.54 -1.13
N ARG A 75 -22.22 -15.83 -2.33
CA ARG A 75 -23.46 -16.57 -2.60
C ARG A 75 -24.76 -16.19 -1.84
N HIS A 76 -25.69 -15.70 -2.66
CA HIS A 76 -27.08 -16.18 -2.77
C HIS A 76 -28.05 -15.84 -1.62
N GLU A 77 -29.01 -14.96 -1.91
CA GLU A 77 -30.43 -15.29 -1.81
C GLU A 77 -31.21 -14.61 -2.93
#